data_AF-A0A2J8W3N6-F1
#
_entry.id   AF-A0A2J8W3N6-F1
#
_cell.length_a   1.000
_cell.length_b   1.000
_cell.length_c   1.000
_cell.angle_alpha   90.00
_cell.angle_beta   90.00
_cell.angle_gamma   90.00
#
_symmetry.space_group_name_H-M   'P 1'
#
loop_
_entity.id
_entity.type
_entity.pdbx_description
1 polymer ?
#
loop_
_entity_poly.entity_id
_entity_poly.type
_entity_poly.pdbx_seq_one_letter_code
_entity_poly.pdbx_strand_id
1 'polypeptide(L)'
;MNSLSEANTKFMFDLFQQFRKSKENNIFYSPISIASALGMVLLGAKNNTAQQINKVLHFDQVTENITEKAATYHEYLDAIKKFYQTSVESVDFAHAPEESRKKINSWVESQTNEKIKNLIPDGAIGNDTTLVLVNAIYFKGQWEKKFNKEHTKEEKFRPNKNTYKSIQMMRQHTSFHFASLEDVQAKVLEIPYKGKDLSMIVLLPNEIDGL
;
A
#
# COMPACT_ATOMS: atom_id res chain seq x y z
N MET A 1 -4.09 24.27 -0.58
CA MET A 1 -5.13 23.44 0.07
C MET A 1 -5.15 22.14 -0.70
N ASN A 2 -4.88 21.02 -0.04
CA ASN A 2 -4.44 19.79 -0.72
C ASN A 2 -5.58 18.77 -0.82
N SER A 3 -5.61 17.98 -1.88
CA SER A 3 -6.55 16.86 -2.00
C SER A 3 -6.20 15.69 -1.07
N LEU A 4 -7.15 14.78 -0.82
CA LEU A 4 -6.89 13.53 -0.10
C LEU A 4 -5.82 12.67 -0.80
N SER A 5 -5.79 12.71 -2.14
CA SER A 5 -4.76 12.05 -2.95
C SER A 5 -3.37 12.59 -2.64
N GLU A 6 -3.21 13.92 -2.61
CA GLU A 6 -1.94 14.56 -2.24
C GLU A 6 -1.50 14.22 -0.81
N ALA A 7 -2.43 14.20 0.15
CA ALA A 7 -2.14 13.81 1.53
C ALA A 7 -1.61 12.36 1.60
N ASN A 8 -2.25 11.43 0.89
CA ASN A 8 -1.81 10.04 0.80
C ASN A 8 -0.44 9.90 0.09
N THR A 9 -0.16 10.70 -0.94
CA THR A 9 1.15 10.74 -1.59
C THR A 9 2.25 11.28 -0.67
N LYS A 10 1.98 12.30 0.14
CA LYS A 10 2.93 12.79 1.15
C LYS A 10 3.23 11.72 2.19
N PHE A 11 2.18 11.11 2.74
CA PHE A 11 2.31 10.01 3.69
C PHE A 11 3.10 8.82 3.12
N MET A 12 2.89 8.49 1.83
CA MET A 12 3.69 7.49 1.12
C MET A 12 5.19 7.83 1.16
N PHE A 13 5.58 9.07 0.81
CA PHE A 13 6.99 9.45 0.85
C PHE A 13 7.56 9.46 2.27
N ASP A 14 6.80 9.88 3.27
CA ASP A 14 7.25 9.81 4.68
C ASP A 14 7.52 8.36 5.11
N LEU A 15 6.64 7.41 4.76
CA LEU A 15 6.86 5.97 4.99
C LEU A 15 8.08 5.45 4.22
N PHE A 16 8.22 5.81 2.94
CA PHE A 16 9.38 5.41 2.14
C PHE A 16 10.70 5.80 2.81
N GLN A 17 10.78 7.03 3.33
CA GLN A 17 11.98 7.51 4.02
C GLN A 17 12.28 6.75 5.30
N GLN A 18 11.28 6.18 5.99
CA GLN A 18 11.52 5.27 7.11
C GLN A 18 11.94 3.89 6.64
N PHE A 19 11.29 3.32 5.62
CA PHE A 19 11.61 1.98 5.11
C PHE A 19 13.02 1.88 4.51
N ARG A 20 13.51 2.97 3.89
CA ARG A 20 14.90 3.05 3.40
C ARG A 20 15.97 2.87 4.49
N LYS A 21 15.62 3.04 5.77
CA LYS A 21 16.54 2.82 6.90
C LYS A 21 16.66 1.35 7.29
N SER A 22 15.77 0.49 6.78
CA SER A 22 15.86 -0.95 6.98
C SER A 22 17.00 -1.56 6.16
N LYS A 23 17.38 -2.80 6.47
CA LYS A 23 18.41 -3.54 5.72
C LYS A 23 17.86 -4.26 4.48
N GLU A 24 16.56 -4.14 4.21
CA GLU A 24 15.92 -4.80 3.08
C GLU A 24 16.27 -4.10 1.77
N ASN A 25 16.53 -4.88 0.73
CA ASN A 25 16.89 -4.33 -0.58
C ASN A 25 15.64 -3.79 -1.31
N ASN A 26 14.59 -4.60 -1.38
CA ASN A 26 13.37 -4.27 -2.11
C ASN A 26 12.31 -3.72 -1.14
N ILE A 27 11.68 -2.61 -1.51
CA ILE A 27 10.60 -2.00 -0.74
C ILE A 27 9.33 -2.03 -1.61
N PHE A 28 8.26 -2.62 -1.07
CA PHE A 28 6.94 -2.63 -1.70
C PHE A 28 5.87 -2.57 -0.61
N TYR A 29 4.95 -1.61 -0.71
CA TYR A 29 3.85 -1.42 0.24
C TYR A 29 2.71 -0.65 -0.43
N SER A 30 1.53 -0.67 0.20
CA SER A 30 0.36 0.07 -0.26
C SER A 30 0.06 1.22 0.71
N PRO A 31 0.42 2.48 0.39
CA PRO A 31 0.19 3.62 1.27
C PRO A 31 -1.31 3.82 1.54
N ILE A 32 -2.16 3.63 0.52
CA ILE A 32 -3.61 3.74 0.66
C ILE A 32 -4.17 2.69 1.63
N SER A 33 -3.63 1.46 1.62
CA SER A 33 -4.05 0.41 2.56
C SER A 33 -3.76 0.78 4.01
N ILE A 34 -2.55 1.30 4.27
CA ILE A 34 -2.10 1.73 5.60
C ILE A 34 -2.90 2.95 6.06
N ALA A 35 -3.07 3.94 5.17
CA ALA A 35 -3.85 5.14 5.45
C ALA A 35 -5.31 4.81 5.77
N SER A 36 -5.95 3.89 5.04
CA SER A 36 -7.32 3.43 5.34
C SER A 36 -7.43 2.77 6.71
N ALA A 37 -6.48 1.89 7.07
CA ALA A 37 -6.48 1.25 8.39
C ALA A 37 -6.33 2.28 9.53
N LEU A 38 -5.40 3.23 9.39
CA LEU A 38 -5.23 4.31 10.35
C LEU A 38 -6.39 5.31 10.36
N GLY A 39 -7.06 5.50 9.22
CA GLY A 39 -8.28 6.29 9.08
C GLY A 39 -9.46 5.68 9.84
N MET A 40 -9.59 4.35 9.86
CA MET A 40 -10.56 3.68 10.73
C MET A 40 -10.24 3.90 12.21
N VAL A 41 -8.96 3.83 12.61
CA VAL A 41 -8.53 4.14 13.99
C VAL A 41 -8.86 5.59 14.36
N LEU A 42 -8.63 6.54 13.43
CA LEU A 42 -8.90 7.96 13.62
C LEU A 42 -10.37 8.26 13.95
N LEU A 43 -11.32 7.54 13.35
CA LEU A 43 -12.76 7.74 13.61
C LEU A 43 -13.15 7.49 15.08
N GLY A 44 -12.44 6.61 15.77
CA GLY A 44 -12.62 6.34 17.20
C GLY A 44 -11.71 7.15 18.12
N ALA A 45 -10.70 7.84 17.57
CA ALA A 45 -9.73 8.59 18.35
C ALA A 45 -10.25 9.98 18.76
N LYS A 46 -9.85 10.45 19.95
CA LYS A 46 -10.16 11.80 20.46
C LYS A 46 -8.88 12.54 20.86
N ASN A 47 -8.99 13.87 21.01
CA ASN A 47 -7.94 14.74 21.53
C ASN A 47 -6.57 14.54 20.84
N ASN A 48 -5.49 14.46 21.63
CA ASN A 48 -4.11 14.34 21.14
C ASN A 48 -3.91 13.13 20.24
N THR A 49 -4.56 11.99 20.52
CA THR A 49 -4.46 10.79 19.69
C THR A 49 -4.96 11.05 18.27
N ALA A 50 -6.13 11.70 18.14
CA ALA A 50 -6.67 12.06 16.83
C ALA A 50 -5.80 13.09 16.11
N GLN A 51 -5.25 14.08 16.83
CA GLN A 51 -4.37 15.10 16.25
C GLN A 51 -3.08 14.50 15.70
N GLN A 52 -2.47 13.55 16.42
CA GLN A 52 -1.26 12.87 15.97
C GLN A 52 -1.51 12.04 14.71
N ILE A 53 -2.60 11.27 14.66
CA ILE A 53 -2.95 10.48 13.47
C ILE A 53 -3.22 11.39 12.28
N ASN A 54 -4.01 12.45 12.45
CA ASN A 54 -4.29 13.43 11.39
C ASN A 54 -3.01 14.05 10.80
N LYS A 55 -2.08 14.45 11.67
CA LYS A 55 -0.81 15.04 11.25
C LYS A 55 0.05 14.05 10.46
N VAL A 56 0.14 12.80 10.91
CA VAL A 56 0.91 11.76 10.22
C VAL A 56 0.31 11.44 8.85
N LEU A 57 -1.02 11.40 8.74
CA LEU A 57 -1.72 11.14 7.48
C LEU A 57 -1.86 12.39 6.59
N HIS A 58 -1.36 13.56 7.03
CA HIS A 58 -1.53 14.87 6.37
C HIS A 58 -3.00 15.29 6.16
N PHE A 59 -3.93 14.74 6.93
CA PHE A 59 -5.36 15.06 6.86
C PHE A 59 -5.69 16.46 7.40
N ASP A 60 -4.80 17.04 8.22
CA ASP A 60 -4.88 18.42 8.68
C ASP A 60 -4.70 19.47 7.56
N GLN A 61 -4.21 19.04 6.39
CA GLN A 61 -4.00 19.90 5.21
C GLN A 61 -5.09 19.76 4.14
N VAL A 62 -6.06 18.88 4.37
CA VAL A 62 -7.14 18.58 3.43
C VAL A 62 -8.36 19.46 3.71
N THR A 63 -8.98 19.97 2.66
CA THR A 63 -10.11 20.92 2.74
C THR A 63 -11.49 20.30 2.92
N GLU A 64 -11.62 19.03 2.57
CA GLU A 64 -12.88 18.30 2.76
C GLU A 64 -13.04 17.95 4.23
N ASN A 65 -14.27 17.99 4.75
CA ASN A 65 -14.58 17.47 6.08
C ASN A 65 -14.42 15.95 6.07
N ILE A 66 -13.19 15.46 6.27
CA ILE A 66 -12.86 14.04 6.07
C ILE A 66 -13.37 13.14 7.20
N THR A 67 -13.78 13.69 8.35
CA THR A 67 -14.19 12.85 9.49
C THR A 67 -15.23 13.53 10.37
N GLU A 68 -16.45 13.01 10.33
CA GLU A 68 -17.39 13.13 11.45
C GLU A 68 -16.92 12.13 12.52
N LYS A 69 -16.44 12.61 13.66
CA LYS A 69 -15.90 11.76 14.72
C LYS A 69 -17.03 11.07 15.46
N ALA A 70 -16.90 9.76 15.69
CA ALA A 70 -17.87 9.03 16.48
C ALA A 70 -17.74 9.39 17.97
N ALA A 71 -18.87 9.76 18.60
CA ALA A 71 -18.96 9.99 20.02
C ALA A 71 -19.22 8.69 20.79
N THR A 72 -19.94 7.74 20.18
CA THR A 72 -20.33 6.44 20.75
C THR A 72 -19.81 5.25 19.93
N TYR A 73 -19.85 4.04 20.51
CA TYR A 73 -19.46 2.81 19.81
C TYR A 73 -20.37 2.50 18.61
N HIS A 74 -21.67 2.78 18.72
CA HIS A 74 -22.61 2.56 17.62
C HIS A 74 -22.31 3.49 16.45
N GLU A 75 -22.10 4.78 16.72
CA GLU A 75 -21.68 5.76 15.70
C GLU A 75 -20.35 5.37 15.06
N TYR A 76 -19.42 4.78 15.83
CA TYR A 76 -18.15 4.30 15.28
C TYR A 76 -18.37 3.16 14.28
N LEU A 77 -19.18 2.17 14.63
CA LEU A 77 -19.52 1.07 13.73
C LEU A 77 -20.22 1.56 12.46
N ASP A 78 -21.12 2.54 12.58
CA ASP A 78 -21.81 3.12 11.43
C ASP A 78 -20.86 3.94 10.56
N ALA A 79 -19.93 4.68 11.16
CA ALA A 79 -18.95 5.47 10.43
C ALA A 79 -17.98 4.58 9.62
N ILE A 80 -17.42 3.52 10.21
CA ILE A 80 -16.50 2.62 9.46
C ILE A 80 -17.24 1.87 8.34
N LYS A 81 -18.51 1.49 8.55
CA LYS A 81 -19.34 0.91 7.49
C LYS A 81 -19.61 1.91 6.36
N LYS A 82 -19.95 3.16 6.70
CA LYS A 82 -20.28 4.21 5.72
C LYS A 82 -19.08 4.65 4.90
N PHE A 83 -17.96 4.97 5.55
CA PHE A 83 -16.82 5.61 4.91
C PHE A 83 -15.79 4.61 4.37
N TYR A 84 -15.61 3.47 5.04
CA TYR A 84 -14.60 2.47 4.69
C TYR A 84 -15.19 1.15 4.20
N GLN A 85 -16.52 1.05 4.09
CA GLN A 85 -17.23 -0.15 3.64
C GLN A 85 -16.87 -1.39 4.47
N THR A 86 -16.56 -1.19 5.75
CA THR A 86 -16.05 -2.24 6.64
C THR A 86 -17.15 -3.22 7.05
N SER A 87 -16.88 -4.53 6.92
CA SER A 87 -17.66 -5.58 7.57
C SER A 87 -17.14 -5.83 8.99
N VAL A 88 -18.05 -6.04 9.95
CA VAL A 88 -17.69 -6.30 11.35
C VAL A 88 -17.97 -7.76 11.66
N GLU A 89 -16.97 -8.46 12.21
CA GLU A 89 -17.09 -9.85 12.63
C GLU A 89 -16.56 -10.02 14.05
N SER A 90 -17.29 -10.78 14.87
CA SER A 90 -16.89 -11.10 16.25
C SER A 90 -16.10 -12.41 16.27
N VAL A 91 -15.00 -12.42 17.01
CA VAL A 91 -14.14 -13.59 17.23
C VAL A 91 -13.80 -13.72 18.71
N ASP A 92 -13.42 -14.92 19.15
CA ASP A 92 -13.11 -15.20 20.56
C ASP A 92 -11.60 -15.11 20.81
N PHE A 93 -11.09 -13.88 20.98
CA PHE A 93 -9.69 -13.68 21.34
C PHE A 93 -9.39 -14.20 22.74
N ALA A 94 -10.33 -14.08 23.69
CA ALA A 94 -10.11 -14.39 25.10
C ALA A 94 -9.79 -15.89 25.34
N HIS A 95 -10.50 -16.79 24.65
CA HIS A 95 -10.33 -18.23 24.83
C HIS A 95 -9.71 -18.93 23.60
N ALA A 96 -9.76 -18.32 22.42
CA ALA A 96 -9.27 -18.91 21.18
C ALA A 96 -8.48 -17.90 20.29
N PRO A 97 -7.39 -17.28 20.82
CA PRO A 97 -6.66 -16.24 20.09
C PRO A 97 -6.00 -16.78 18.81
N GLU A 98 -5.46 -18.01 18.85
CA GLU A 98 -4.78 -18.61 17.68
C GLU A 98 -5.77 -18.97 16.56
N GLU A 99 -6.94 -19.51 16.90
CA GLU A 99 -7.98 -19.79 15.90
C GLU A 99 -8.57 -18.48 15.34
N SER A 100 -8.72 -17.44 16.17
CA SER A 100 -9.11 -16.11 15.74
C SER A 100 -8.07 -15.50 14.78
N ARG A 101 -6.77 -15.62 15.08
CA ARG A 101 -5.67 -15.19 14.20
C ARG A 101 -5.71 -15.91 12.84
N LYS A 102 -5.85 -17.23 12.84
CA LYS A 102 -5.97 -18.02 11.61
C LYS A 102 -7.19 -17.60 10.79
N LYS A 103 -8.34 -17.38 11.43
CA LYS A 103 -9.56 -16.91 10.78
C LYS A 103 -9.35 -15.57 10.07
N ILE A 104 -8.71 -14.61 10.73
CA ILE A 104 -8.35 -13.31 10.14
C ILE A 104 -7.41 -13.49 8.95
N ASN A 105 -6.35 -14.29 9.09
CA ASN A 105 -5.42 -14.57 8.00
C ASN A 105 -6.10 -15.26 6.80
N SER A 106 -6.98 -16.23 7.04
CA SER A 106 -7.78 -16.86 5.98
C SER A 106 -8.69 -15.88 5.26
N TRP A 107 -9.30 -14.93 6.00
CA TRP A 107 -10.06 -13.86 5.39
C TRP A 107 -9.17 -12.99 4.48
N VAL A 108 -8.00 -12.54 4.96
CA VAL A 108 -7.04 -11.77 4.15
C VAL A 108 -6.59 -12.54 2.91
N GLU A 109 -6.32 -13.83 3.04
CA GLU A 109 -5.95 -14.70 1.92
C GLU A 109 -7.08 -14.73 0.87
N SER A 110 -8.34 -14.86 1.31
CA SER A 110 -9.50 -14.84 0.41
C SER A 110 -9.67 -13.52 -0.33
N GLN A 111 -9.38 -12.38 0.32
CA GLN A 111 -9.48 -11.05 -0.29
C GLN A 111 -8.31 -10.72 -1.23
N THR A 112 -7.19 -11.45 -1.11
CA THR A 112 -5.95 -11.17 -1.84
C THR A 112 -5.60 -12.20 -2.90
N ASN A 113 -6.56 -13.05 -3.27
CA ASN A 113 -6.34 -14.16 -4.20
C ASN A 113 -5.11 -14.99 -3.76
N GLU A 114 -5.04 -15.25 -2.45
CA GLU A 114 -4.01 -16.01 -1.74
C GLU A 114 -2.58 -15.44 -1.86
N LYS A 115 -2.42 -14.17 -2.23
CA LYS A 115 -1.09 -13.54 -2.37
C LYS A 115 -0.52 -13.05 -1.04
N ILE A 116 -1.37 -12.66 -0.10
CA ILE A 116 -0.93 -12.28 1.25
C ILE A 116 -1.35 -13.39 2.19
N LYS A 117 -0.40 -14.26 2.51
CA LYS A 117 -0.58 -15.35 3.48
C LYS A 117 0.03 -14.96 4.81
N ASN A 118 -0.58 -15.42 5.90
CA ASN A 118 -0.08 -15.20 7.25
C ASN A 118 0.26 -13.73 7.55
N LEU A 119 -0.66 -12.80 7.22
CA LEU A 119 -0.48 -11.36 7.44
C LEU A 119 -0.10 -11.06 8.90
N ILE A 120 -0.83 -11.69 9.82
CA ILE A 120 -0.60 -11.58 11.25
C ILE A 120 0.23 -12.79 11.70
N PRO A 121 1.50 -12.62 12.06
CA PRO A 121 2.38 -13.72 12.43
C PRO A 121 1.99 -14.32 13.80
N ASP A 122 2.53 -15.50 14.09
CA ASP A 122 2.34 -16.17 15.38
C ASP A 122 2.81 -15.27 16.53
N GLY A 123 2.05 -15.27 17.63
CA GLY A 123 2.34 -14.44 18.81
C GLY A 123 1.92 -12.97 18.72
N ALA A 124 1.41 -12.49 17.57
CA ALA A 124 0.93 -11.12 17.44
C ALA A 124 -0.50 -10.89 17.98
N ILE A 125 -1.29 -11.95 18.20
CA ILE A 125 -2.62 -11.91 18.82
C ILE A 125 -2.59 -12.71 20.10
N GLY A 126 -3.05 -12.09 21.18
CA GLY A 126 -3.13 -12.65 22.53
C GLY A 126 -4.57 -12.72 23.04
N ASN A 127 -4.74 -13.28 24.24
CA ASN A 127 -6.04 -13.36 24.92
C ASN A 127 -6.55 -12.01 25.42
N ASP A 128 -5.68 -11.01 25.51
CA ASP A 128 -5.97 -9.62 25.84
C ASP A 128 -6.32 -8.77 24.60
N THR A 129 -6.25 -9.34 23.40
CA THR A 129 -6.61 -8.65 22.16
C THR A 129 -8.12 -8.43 22.10
N THR A 130 -8.55 -7.20 21.80
CA THR A 130 -9.97 -6.82 21.76
C THR A 130 -10.45 -6.35 20.38
N LEU A 131 -9.54 -5.87 19.53
CA LEU A 131 -9.87 -5.36 18.20
C LEU A 131 -8.70 -5.58 17.23
N VAL A 132 -9.03 -6.06 16.03
CA VAL A 132 -8.12 -6.09 14.89
C VAL A 132 -8.84 -5.41 13.73
N LEU A 133 -8.27 -4.32 13.22
CA LEU A 133 -8.72 -3.65 11.99
C LEU A 133 -7.79 -4.06 10.85
N VAL A 134 -8.36 -4.61 9.78
CA VAL A 134 -7.59 -5.12 8.65
C VAL A 134 -8.09 -4.52 7.35
N ASN A 135 -7.17 -3.99 6.54
CA ASN A 135 -7.44 -3.61 5.17
C ASN A 135 -6.66 -4.53 4.23
N ALA A 136 -7.34 -5.11 3.25
CA ALA A 136 -6.74 -5.97 2.23
C ALA A 136 -7.07 -5.39 0.85
N ILE A 137 -6.04 -5.01 0.09
CA ILE A 137 -6.18 -4.51 -1.28
C ILE A 137 -5.52 -5.49 -2.25
N TYR A 138 -6.22 -5.80 -3.34
CA TYR A 138 -5.74 -6.67 -4.38
C TYR A 138 -5.95 -6.05 -5.75
N PHE A 139 -4.91 -6.10 -6.58
CA PHE A 139 -4.96 -5.60 -7.95
C PHE A 139 -4.37 -6.64 -8.91
N LYS A 140 -5.12 -6.92 -9.98
CA LYS A 140 -4.68 -7.74 -11.11
C LYS A 140 -5.13 -7.09 -12.41
N GLY A 141 -4.22 -6.34 -13.04
CA GLY A 141 -4.44 -5.72 -14.34
C GLY A 141 -3.79 -6.49 -15.49
N GLN A 142 -4.39 -6.41 -16.67
CA GLN A 142 -3.68 -6.73 -17.92
C GLN A 142 -3.02 -5.47 -18.44
N TRP A 143 -1.82 -5.55 -19.01
CA TRP A 143 -1.24 -4.42 -19.73
C TRP A 143 -2.13 -4.01 -20.91
N GLU A 144 -2.24 -2.70 -21.16
CA GLU A 144 -2.88 -2.17 -22.38
C GLU A 144 -2.17 -2.75 -23.62
N LYS A 145 -0.83 -2.75 -23.59
CA LYS A 145 0.04 -3.37 -24.60
C LYS A 145 0.86 -4.48 -23.93
N LYS A 146 0.49 -5.74 -24.18
CA LYS A 146 1.14 -6.91 -23.57
C LYS A 146 2.53 -7.15 -24.15
N PHE A 147 3.46 -7.59 -23.30
CA PHE A 147 4.76 -8.10 -23.73
C PHE A 147 4.59 -9.46 -24.43
N ASN A 148 5.28 -9.65 -25.57
CA ASN A 148 5.39 -10.98 -26.19
C ASN A 148 6.38 -11.83 -25.37
N LYS A 149 5.94 -13.01 -24.91
CA LYS A 149 6.76 -13.94 -24.14
C LYS A 149 8.01 -14.41 -24.91
N GLU A 150 7.93 -14.52 -26.24
CA GLU A 150 9.06 -14.92 -27.10
C GLU A 150 10.20 -13.89 -27.12
N HIS A 151 9.89 -12.63 -26.81
CA HIS A 151 10.88 -11.56 -26.70
C HIS A 151 11.50 -11.45 -25.30
N THR A 152 11.04 -12.27 -24.35
CA THR A 152 11.61 -12.31 -22.99
C THR A 152 12.87 -13.16 -23.00
N LYS A 153 13.99 -12.59 -22.54
CA LYS A 153 15.29 -13.27 -22.52
C LYS A 153 15.97 -13.09 -21.18
N GLU A 154 16.84 -14.02 -20.84
CA GLU A 154 17.70 -13.90 -19.66
C GLU A 154 18.74 -12.79 -19.89
N GLU A 155 18.83 -11.84 -18.96
CA GLU A 155 19.74 -10.69 -19.02
C GLU A 155 20.31 -10.34 -17.65
N LYS A 156 21.37 -9.53 -17.66
CA LYS A 156 22.03 -9.05 -16.43
C LYS A 156 21.28 -7.84 -15.86
N PHE A 157 20.67 -8.00 -14.70
CA PHE A 157 20.23 -6.90 -13.84
C PHE A 157 21.39 -6.47 -12.94
N ARG A 158 21.63 -5.15 -12.80
CA ARG A 158 22.74 -4.61 -12.01
C ARG A 158 22.21 -3.88 -10.77
N PRO A 159 22.26 -4.50 -9.58
CA PRO A 159 21.90 -3.83 -8.33
C PRO A 159 22.89 -2.72 -7.93
N ASN A 160 24.13 -2.79 -8.43
CA ASN A 160 25.17 -1.78 -8.28
C ASN A 160 26.18 -1.89 -9.45
N LYS A 161 27.15 -0.97 -9.51
CA LYS A 161 28.16 -0.91 -10.59
C LYS A 161 29.01 -2.18 -10.76
N ASN A 162 29.19 -2.95 -9.69
CA ASN A 162 30.19 -4.03 -9.63
C ASN A 162 29.58 -5.44 -9.67
N THR A 163 28.28 -5.58 -9.45
CA THR A 163 27.60 -6.87 -9.33
C THR A 163 26.44 -6.97 -10.30
N TYR A 164 26.07 -8.21 -10.65
CA TYR A 164 24.88 -8.46 -11.44
C TYR A 164 24.16 -9.72 -10.95
N LYS A 165 22.87 -9.80 -11.26
CA LYS A 165 22.04 -10.99 -11.12
C LYS A 165 21.36 -11.27 -12.46
N SER A 166 21.12 -12.53 -12.78
CA SER A 166 20.36 -12.90 -13.97
C SER A 166 18.87 -12.69 -13.73
N ILE A 167 18.16 -12.11 -14.70
CA ILE A 167 16.71 -11.91 -14.65
C ILE A 167 16.08 -12.17 -16.03
N GLN A 168 14.83 -12.61 -16.05
CA GLN A 168 14.03 -12.64 -17.27
C GLN A 168 13.58 -11.22 -17.64
N MET A 169 14.26 -10.62 -18.61
CA MET A 169 13.97 -9.28 -19.09
C MET A 169 12.92 -9.31 -20.20
N MET A 170 11.77 -8.67 -19.94
CA MET A 170 10.71 -8.50 -20.94
C MET A 170 11.05 -7.35 -21.88
N ARG A 171 10.72 -7.47 -23.18
CA ARG A 171 11.01 -6.46 -24.19
C ARG A 171 9.79 -6.15 -25.06
N GLN A 172 9.59 -4.87 -25.35
CA GLN A 172 8.64 -4.40 -26.35
C GLN A 172 9.10 -3.05 -26.93
N HIS A 173 8.59 -2.70 -28.11
CA HIS A 173 8.89 -1.43 -28.76
C HIS A 173 7.59 -0.81 -29.26
N THR A 174 7.05 0.14 -28.48
CA THR A 174 5.78 0.83 -28.77
C THR A 174 5.80 2.24 -28.17
N SER A 175 4.87 3.11 -28.57
CA SER A 175 4.72 4.45 -27.97
C SER A 175 4.12 4.40 -26.55
N PHE A 176 4.72 5.16 -25.63
CA PHE A 176 4.30 5.37 -24.26
C PHE A 176 4.40 6.86 -23.90
N HIS A 177 3.71 7.30 -22.84
CA HIS A 177 4.04 8.59 -22.24
C HIS A 177 5.39 8.47 -21.52
N PHE A 178 6.28 9.41 -21.85
CA PHE A 178 7.68 9.39 -21.43
C PHE A 178 8.13 10.81 -21.13
N ALA A 179 8.96 10.96 -20.10
CA ALA A 179 9.63 12.21 -19.79
C ALA A 179 11.09 11.94 -19.41
N SER A 180 11.98 12.85 -19.81
CA SER A 180 13.36 12.92 -19.31
C SER A 180 13.44 14.02 -18.26
N LEU A 181 14.00 13.71 -17.10
CA LEU A 181 14.18 14.61 -15.98
C LEU A 181 15.68 14.94 -15.86
N GLU A 182 16.10 16.03 -16.51
CA GLU A 182 17.51 16.45 -16.55
C GLU A 182 18.01 16.97 -15.21
N ASP A 183 17.12 17.52 -14.38
CA ASP A 183 17.42 18.05 -13.05
C ASP A 183 17.83 16.96 -12.05
N VAL A 184 17.23 15.77 -12.15
CA VAL A 184 17.52 14.61 -11.29
C VAL A 184 18.19 13.45 -12.04
N GLN A 185 18.58 13.66 -13.30
CA GLN A 185 19.25 12.66 -14.14
C GLN A 185 18.52 11.31 -14.19
N ALA A 186 17.21 11.37 -14.46
CA ALA A 186 16.35 10.19 -14.52
C ALA A 186 15.37 10.24 -15.69
N LYS A 187 14.73 9.11 -15.95
CA LYS A 187 13.66 8.94 -16.94
C LYS A 187 12.40 8.45 -16.25
N VAL A 188 11.25 8.89 -16.74
CA VAL A 188 9.95 8.42 -16.27
C VAL A 188 9.17 7.83 -17.44
N LEU A 189 8.59 6.65 -17.22
CA LEU A 189 7.76 5.95 -18.19
C LEU A 189 6.43 5.56 -17.55
N GLU A 190 5.32 5.89 -18.21
CA GLU A 190 4.00 5.39 -17.85
C GLU A 190 3.67 4.14 -18.67
N ILE A 191 3.32 3.05 -17.98
CA ILE A 191 2.90 1.78 -18.57
C ILE A 191 1.43 1.53 -18.19
N PRO A 192 0.47 1.86 -19.08
CA PRO A 192 -0.95 1.74 -18.76
C PRO A 192 -1.42 0.28 -18.71
N TYR A 193 -2.35 0.02 -17.80
CA TYR A 193 -3.17 -1.20 -17.82
C TYR A 193 -4.35 -1.04 -18.80
N LYS A 194 -4.95 -2.17 -19.19
CA LYS A 194 -6.05 -2.23 -20.14
C LYS A 194 -7.20 -1.34 -19.67
N GLY A 195 -7.67 -0.46 -20.55
CA GLY A 195 -8.74 0.50 -20.24
C GLY A 195 -8.26 1.84 -19.69
N LYS A 196 -6.96 1.95 -19.31
CA LYS A 196 -6.29 3.19 -18.88
C LYS A 196 -6.81 3.83 -17.60
N ASP A 197 -7.61 3.10 -16.81
CA ASP A 197 -8.02 3.54 -15.46
C ASP A 197 -6.86 3.53 -14.45
N LEU A 198 -5.85 2.70 -14.71
CA LEU A 198 -4.67 2.54 -13.87
C LEU A 198 -3.41 2.42 -14.74
N SER A 199 -2.29 2.90 -14.21
CA SER A 199 -0.97 2.82 -14.85
C SER A 199 0.11 2.47 -13.83
N MET A 200 1.15 1.78 -14.27
CA MET A 200 2.41 1.66 -13.53
C MET A 200 3.35 2.79 -13.97
N ILE A 201 3.86 3.56 -13.02
CA ILE A 201 4.89 4.57 -13.28
C ILE A 201 6.25 3.99 -12.89
N VAL A 202 7.20 4.03 -13.82
CA VAL A 202 8.58 3.60 -13.59
C VAL A 202 9.48 4.82 -13.65
N LEU A 203 10.22 5.07 -12.57
CA LEU A 203 11.30 6.05 -12.52
C LEU A 203 12.63 5.31 -12.57
N LEU A 204 13.47 5.65 -13.54
CA LEU A 204 14.74 4.98 -13.78
C LEU A 204 15.88 6.01 -13.85
N PRO A 205 16.84 5.99 -12.91
CA PRO A 205 18.05 6.81 -13.00
C PRO A 205 18.83 6.52 -14.29
N ASN A 206 19.51 7.53 -14.82
CA ASN A 206 20.36 7.39 -16.01
C ASN A 206 21.59 6.51 -15.72
N GLU A 207 22.13 6.62 -14.50
CA GLU A 207 23.29 5.86 -14.02
C GLU A 207 22.90 4.75 -13.03
N ILE A 208 23.67 3.67 -13.01
CA ILE A 208 23.37 2.46 -12.20
C ILE A 208 23.31 2.76 -10.69
N ASP A 209 24.09 3.72 -10.22
CA ASP A 209 24.17 4.15 -8.81
C ASP A 209 23.53 5.53 -8.58
N GLY A 210 22.58 5.93 -9.44
CA GLY A 210 21.85 7.20 -9.32
C GLY A 210 20.61 7.17 -8.43
N LEU A 211 20.31 6.04 -7.75
CA LEU A 211 19.19 5.86 -6.81
C LEU A 211 19.65 6.05 -5.36
#